data_AF-A0A521PVT5-F1
#
_entry.id   AF-A0A521PVT5-F1
#
_cell.length_a   1.000
_cell.length_b   1.000
_cell.length_c   1.000
_cell.angle_alpha   90.00
_cell.angle_beta   90.00
_cell.angle_gamma   90.00
#
_symmetry.space_group_name_H-M   'P 1'
#
loop_
_entity.id
_entity.type
_entity.pdbx_description
1 polymer ?
#
loop_
_entity_poly.entity_id
_entity_poly.type
_entity_poly.pdbx_seq_one_letter_code
_entity_poly.pdbx_strand_id
1 'polypeptide(L)'
;MDTGRQFSQTPYVVEHERTYHAFSILIRWSMLVIGDAILWLSLWFASPAGFLGATVVGVAVFVVGYIFLIRHEEKQPLDLWVEGR
;
A
#
# COMPACT_ATOMS: atom_id res chain seq x y z
N MET A 1 11.16 -1.18 37.22
CA MET A 1 12.12 -0.97 36.13
C MET A 1 11.34 -0.64 34.88
N ASP A 2 11.50 0.58 34.36
CA ASP A 2 10.75 1.17 33.23
C ASP A 2 11.64 1.28 31.98
N THR A 3 12.56 0.32 31.83
CA THR A 3 13.66 0.36 30.85
C THR A 3 13.15 0.25 29.41
N GLY A 4 11.99 -0.38 29.19
CA GLY A 4 11.43 -0.61 27.85
C GLY A 4 10.98 0.66 27.12
N ARG A 5 10.35 1.61 27.83
CA ARG A 5 9.90 2.88 27.22
C ARG A 5 11.07 3.76 26.78
N GLN A 6 12.17 3.70 27.53
CA GLN A 6 13.34 4.55 27.28
C GLN A 6 14.05 4.20 25.95
N PHE A 7 13.99 2.93 25.50
CA PHE A 7 14.50 2.52 24.18
C PHE A 7 13.56 2.93 23.04
N SER A 8 12.24 2.83 23.24
CA SER A 8 11.22 3.20 22.22
C SER A 8 11.22 4.70 21.86
N GLN A 9 11.71 5.56 22.73
CA GLN A 9 11.73 7.03 22.54
C GLN A 9 13.11 7.55 22.12
N THR A 10 14.06 6.66 21.79
CA THR A 10 15.35 7.11 21.27
C THR A 10 15.17 7.68 19.85
N PRO A 11 15.84 8.79 19.48
CA PRO A 11 15.68 9.41 18.17
C PRO A 11 15.89 8.44 16.99
N TYR A 12 16.80 7.48 17.15
CA TYR A 12 17.12 6.46 16.15
C TYR A 12 15.95 5.51 15.85
N VAL A 13 15.18 5.10 16.86
CA VAL A 13 14.04 4.19 16.71
C VAL A 13 12.89 4.90 15.99
N VAL A 14 12.59 6.13 16.38
CA VAL A 14 11.54 6.96 15.75
C VAL A 14 11.85 7.24 14.27
N GLU A 15 13.13 7.49 13.93
CA GLU A 15 13.55 7.70 12.55
C GLU A 15 13.40 6.42 11.70
N HIS A 16 13.71 5.26 12.28
CA HIS A 16 13.48 3.97 11.63
C HIS A 16 11.99 3.70 11.42
N GLU A 17 11.15 3.90 12.44
CA GLU A 17 9.69 3.70 12.35
C GLU A 17 9.08 4.56 11.23
N ARG A 18 9.49 5.84 11.14
CA ARG A 18 9.05 6.74 10.08
C ARG A 18 9.46 6.25 8.69
N THR A 19 10.69 5.74 8.56
CA THR A 19 11.22 5.23 7.30
C THR A 19 10.50 3.94 6.89
N TYR A 20 10.29 3.00 7.82
CA TYR A 20 9.52 1.79 7.58
C TYR A 20 8.08 2.10 7.18
N HIS A 21 7.46 3.08 7.81
CA HIS A 21 6.11 3.51 7.46
C HIS A 21 6.07 4.04 6.01
N ALA A 22 6.96 4.96 5.65
CA ALA A 22 7.05 5.50 4.30
C ALA A 22 7.34 4.40 3.25
N PHE A 23 8.24 3.48 3.55
CA PHE A 23 8.55 2.34 2.69
C PHE A 23 7.34 1.43 2.49
N SER A 24 6.61 1.12 3.57
CA SER A 24 5.40 0.28 3.49
C SER A 24 4.31 0.88 2.60
N ILE A 25 4.12 2.21 2.66
CA ILE A 25 3.21 2.93 1.78
C ILE A 25 3.69 2.84 0.33
N LEU A 26 4.98 3.09 0.08
CA LEU A 26 5.56 3.03 -1.26
C LEU A 26 5.40 1.64 -1.88
N ILE A 27 5.62 0.58 -1.11
CA ILE A 27 5.45 -0.80 -1.59
C ILE A 27 3.99 -1.08 -1.97
N ARG A 28 3.02 -0.60 -1.17
CA ARG A 28 1.60 -0.75 -1.52
C ARG A 28 1.24 -0.05 -2.82
N TRP A 29 1.73 1.18 -3.01
CA TRP A 29 1.57 1.89 -4.29
C TRP A 29 2.23 1.14 -5.44
N SER A 30 3.43 0.59 -5.24
CA SER A 30 4.15 -0.18 -6.24
C SER A 30 3.38 -1.43 -6.66
N MET A 31 2.85 -2.18 -5.70
CA MET A 31 2.02 -3.36 -5.96
C MET A 31 0.77 -3.02 -6.76
N LEU A 32 0.06 -1.94 -6.38
CA LEU A 32 -1.15 -1.50 -7.08
C LEU A 32 -0.84 -1.10 -8.53
N VAL A 33 0.15 -0.23 -8.73
CA VAL A 33 0.51 0.27 -10.06
C VAL A 33 1.00 -0.86 -10.97
N ILE A 34 1.88 -1.73 -10.47
CA ILE A 34 2.41 -2.83 -11.28
C ILE A 34 1.32 -3.84 -11.61
N GLY A 35 0.50 -4.24 -10.63
CA GLY A 35 -0.59 -5.19 -10.85
C GLY A 35 -1.62 -4.67 -11.86
N ASP A 36 -2.03 -3.41 -11.71
CA ASP A 36 -2.97 -2.77 -12.63
C ASP A 36 -2.37 -2.58 -14.04
N ALA A 37 -1.10 -2.17 -14.14
CA ALA A 37 -0.43 -2.03 -15.42
C ALA A 37 -0.33 -3.36 -16.18
N ILE A 38 -0.01 -4.46 -15.48
CA ILE A 38 0.01 -5.80 -16.09
C ILE A 38 -1.38 -6.18 -16.59
N LEU A 39 -2.43 -5.96 -15.79
CA LEU A 39 -3.81 -6.24 -16.17
C LEU A 39 -4.22 -5.41 -17.39
N TRP A 40 -3.96 -4.10 -17.36
CA TRP A 40 -4.31 -3.17 -18.43
C TRP A 40 -3.63 -3.52 -19.75
N LEU A 41 -2.32 -3.78 -19.72
CA LEU A 41 -1.57 -4.21 -20.90
C LEU A 41 -2.06 -5.57 -21.41
N SER A 42 -2.41 -6.49 -20.52
CA SER A 42 -2.96 -7.79 -20.89
C SER A 42 -4.32 -7.65 -21.56
N LEU A 43 -5.22 -6.82 -21.04
CA LEU A 43 -6.52 -6.59 -21.67
C LEU A 43 -6.39 -5.86 -23.01
N TRP A 44 -5.45 -4.93 -23.12
CA TRP A 44 -5.24 -4.21 -24.37
C TRP A 44 -4.72 -5.15 -25.46
N PHE A 45 -3.63 -5.89 -25.20
CA PHE A 45 -2.95 -6.64 -26.25
C PHE A 45 -3.38 -8.10 -26.37
N ALA A 46 -3.85 -8.73 -25.28
CA ALA A 46 -4.15 -10.16 -25.24
C ALA A 46 -5.66 -10.47 -25.22
N SER A 47 -6.53 -9.47 -25.42
CA SER A 47 -7.99 -9.68 -25.45
C SER A 47 -8.67 -8.85 -26.54
N PRO A 48 -9.90 -9.23 -26.96
CA PRO A 48 -10.70 -8.43 -27.88
C PRO A 48 -11.21 -7.10 -27.30
N ALA A 49 -10.95 -6.79 -26.02
CA ALA A 49 -11.43 -5.57 -25.37
C ALA A 49 -10.84 -4.28 -26.00
N GLY A 50 -9.67 -4.37 -26.63
CA GLY A 50 -8.97 -3.24 -27.23
C GLY A 50 -8.56 -2.17 -26.21
N PHE A 51 -8.04 -1.03 -26.70
CA PHE A 51 -7.52 0.05 -25.85
C PHE A 51 -8.56 0.65 -24.89
N LEU A 52 -9.73 1.02 -25.42
CA LEU A 52 -10.77 1.70 -24.64
C LEU A 52 -11.36 0.77 -23.58
N GLY A 53 -11.66 -0.48 -23.94
CA GLY A 53 -12.16 -1.48 -23.00
C GLY A 53 -11.15 -1.75 -21.89
N ALA A 54 -9.88 -1.98 -22.27
CA ALA A 54 -8.81 -2.16 -21.29
C ALA A 54 -8.67 -0.96 -20.36
N THR A 55 -8.70 0.28 -20.89
CA THR A 55 -8.54 1.50 -20.10
C THR A 55 -9.68 1.71 -19.10
N VAL A 56 -10.92 1.44 -19.50
CA VAL A 56 -12.07 1.52 -18.57
C VAL A 56 -11.90 0.52 -17.43
N VAL A 57 -11.50 -0.72 -17.74
CA VAL A 57 -11.28 -1.75 -16.71
C VAL A 57 -10.09 -1.39 -15.82
N GLY A 58 -8.97 -0.95 -16.38
CA GLY A 58 -7.79 -0.52 -15.61
C GLY A 58 -8.12 0.62 -14.66
N VAL A 59 -8.79 1.67 -15.13
CA VAL A 59 -9.23 2.77 -14.24
C VAL A 59 -10.16 2.27 -13.13
N ALA A 60 -11.11 1.39 -13.44
CA ALA A 60 -12.00 0.82 -12.43
C ALA A 60 -11.24 0.00 -11.38
N VAL A 61 -10.33 -0.89 -11.82
CA VAL A 61 -9.51 -1.72 -10.93
C VAL A 61 -8.56 -0.87 -10.10
N PHE A 62 -7.92 0.15 -10.68
CA PHE A 62 -7.08 1.09 -9.97
C PHE A 62 -7.85 1.84 -8.87
N VAL A 63 -9.06 2.34 -9.16
CA VAL A 63 -9.90 3.02 -8.15
C VAL A 63 -10.29 2.08 -7.02
N VAL A 64 -10.69 0.84 -7.35
CA VAL A 64 -11.00 -0.18 -6.34
C VAL A 64 -9.76 -0.49 -5.49
N GLY A 65 -8.62 -0.74 -6.13
CA GLY A 65 -7.36 -1.00 -5.45
C GLY A 65 -6.91 0.17 -4.58
N TYR A 66 -7.08 1.41 -5.01
CA TYR A 66 -6.82 2.60 -4.20
C TYR A 66 -7.69 2.63 -2.94
N ILE A 67 -9.00 2.38 -3.06
CA ILE A 67 -9.92 2.40 -1.92
C ILE A 67 -9.58 1.30 -0.91
N PHE A 68 -9.31 0.08 -1.38
CA PHE A 68 -9.11 -1.08 -0.50
C PHE A 68 -7.67 -1.24 -0.01
N LEU A 69 -6.65 -1.02 -0.85
CA LEU A 69 -5.25 -1.28 -0.50
C LEU A 69 -4.55 -0.06 0.11
N ILE A 70 -4.90 1.15 -0.35
CA ILE A 70 -4.27 2.38 0.13
C ILE A 70 -5.13 2.99 1.24
N ARG A 71 -6.37 3.38 0.94
CA ARG A 71 -7.21 4.17 1.85
C ARG A 71 -7.70 3.41 3.07
N HIS A 72 -8.00 2.12 2.96
CA HIS A 72 -8.43 1.32 4.12
C HIS A 72 -7.30 1.18 5.14
N GLU A 73 -6.08 0.98 4.64
CA GLU A 73 -4.92 0.68 5.46
C GLU A 73 -4.23 1.92 6.03
N GLU A 74 -4.40 3.10 5.43
CA GLU A 74 -4.03 4.39 6.05
C GLU A 74 -4.72 4.61 7.41
N LYS A 75 -5.86 3.95 7.64
CA LYS A 75 -6.61 4.03 8.90
C LYS A 75 -6.18 2.99 9.94
N GLN A 76 -5.28 2.07 9.59
CA GLN A 76 -4.75 1.09 10.53
C GLN A 76 -3.62 1.75 11.34
N PRO A 77 -3.73 1.84 12.68
CA PRO A 77 -2.63 2.32 13.50
C PRO A 77 -1.45 1.35 13.38
N LEU A 78 -0.25 1.88 13.11
CA LEU A 78 1.00 1.08 13.00
C LEU A 78 1.56 0.61 14.35
N ASP A 79 0.77 0.75 15.42
CA ASP A 79 1.17 0.31 16.74
C ASP A 79 0.98 -1.20 16.85
N LEU A 80 2.04 -1.94 16.50
CA LEU A 80 2.14 -3.39 16.64
C LEU A 80 2.15 -3.85 18.11
N TRP A 81 2.24 -2.93 19.06
CA TRP A 81 2.36 -3.19 20.51
C TRP A 81 1.08 -2.86 21.29
N VAL A 82 -0.03 -2.62 20.60
CA VAL A 82 -1.35 -2.71 21.23
C VAL A 82 -1.67 -4.20 21.46
N GLU A 83 -1.17 -4.72 22.57
CA GLU A 83 -1.52 -6.03 23.11
C GLU A 83 -3.02 -6.05 23.43
N GLY A 84 -3.83 -6.51 22.47
CA GLY A 84 -5.30 -6.41 22.57
C GLY A 84 -6.10 -6.77 21.33
N ARG A 85 -5.54 -7.54 20.38
CA ARG A 85 -6.33 -8.32 19.42
C ARG A 85 -5.64 -9.62 19.06
#